data_AF-A0A7Z0QNK7-F1
#
_entry.id   AF-A0A7Z0QNK7-F1
#
_cell.length_a   1.000
_cell.length_b   1.000
_cell.length_c   1.000
_cell.angle_alpha   90.00
_cell.angle_beta   90.00
_cell.angle_gamma   90.00
#
_symmetry.space_group_name_H-M   'P 1'
#
loop_
_entity.id
_entity.type
_entity.pdbx_description
1 polymer ?
#
loop_
_entity_poly.entity_id
_entity_poly.type
_entity_poly.pdbx_seq_one_letter_code
_entity_poly.pdbx_strand_id
1 'polypeptide(L)'
;MDAIEAAAALVIHVPRLARRLEELSGLERPNIASRMTSEVVARKMGDLYWACWRDEAIGIEQAIAETADKTGLAMWARLHALGDMVLSGTAAQAALAFELAGKIENATVRVMAARITWARSLPEIARDWAVDKADAVLRHARGLAGDALAPQRNGHGDILYHVLRHGNFTKELCSSLLEGSQLENAGPWLDTRIMGHRLIQGAALGIKGAQDAFELLAGSPSKYELLARGALVQFKTLTMSGEIQTIALRLAVSTKNAEAGLDILRKSQTLGPESAFAVQPIKEMIEKLWRTHNPKSMRIGSGLAFELVRLQADSSLGWDTIVERLRTEKDDLGMARLVAALCLIAKRDKVTMKSHLRWLRNHAKNKGPATRDAVLALHCDVSETDPGIAVEAIDDLFDLAFAEPTDGGLIERLQGPMFNLYQAHDSRMVALAETLVDRSAPLSQQTCHRVCGTFKRLFRLIVERMDQTARHQLLSKVPGLHRRLGRMIVEGVARAGAENLAVKLKAIAEDPKSDQEIVALAGRFLHRELRVSGLKRWPELYELTAKH
;
A
#
# COMPACT_ATOMS: atom_id res chain seq x y z
N MET A 1 -19.69 34.09 -7.92
CA MET A 1 -18.50 34.39 -7.10
C MET A 1 -18.40 35.90 -6.91
N ASP A 2 -18.53 36.65 -7.99
CA ASP A 2 -18.50 38.12 -8.04
C ASP A 2 -19.53 38.82 -7.15
N ALA A 3 -20.75 38.27 -7.01
CA ALA A 3 -21.76 38.82 -6.10
C ALA A 3 -21.42 38.64 -4.60
N ILE A 4 -20.73 37.55 -4.24
CA ILE A 4 -20.27 37.31 -2.84
C ILE A 4 -19.06 38.18 -2.54
N GLU A 5 -18.17 38.41 -3.51
CA GLU A 5 -17.02 39.31 -3.36
C GLU A 5 -17.46 40.78 -3.33
N ALA A 6 -18.44 41.17 -4.14
CA ALA A 6 -19.07 42.49 -4.06
C ALA A 6 -19.84 42.68 -2.73
N ALA A 7 -20.57 41.67 -2.26
CA ALA A 7 -21.23 41.72 -0.95
C ALA A 7 -20.22 41.78 0.19
N ALA A 8 -19.13 41.01 0.14
CA ALA A 8 -18.07 41.06 1.14
C ALA A 8 -17.39 42.44 1.17
N ALA A 9 -17.10 43.03 0.00
CA ALA A 9 -16.54 44.39 -0.10
C ALA A 9 -17.48 45.47 0.47
N LEU A 10 -18.80 45.34 0.26
CA LEU A 10 -19.79 46.29 0.78
C LEU A 10 -20.01 46.14 2.31
N VAL A 11 -19.96 44.92 2.82
CA VAL A 11 -20.19 44.60 4.25
C VAL A 11 -18.98 44.97 5.10
N ILE A 12 -17.76 44.99 4.56
CA ILE A 12 -16.58 45.57 5.24
C ILE A 12 -16.85 47.03 5.66
N HIS A 13 -17.66 47.77 4.90
CA HIS A 13 -18.00 49.16 5.18
C HIS A 13 -19.27 49.36 6.02
N VAL A 14 -20.15 48.36 6.09
CA VAL A 14 -21.36 48.37 6.95
C VAL A 14 -21.62 46.95 7.47
N PRO A 15 -20.97 46.53 8.57
CA PRO A 15 -21.02 45.15 9.05
C PRO A 15 -22.43 44.63 9.36
N ARG A 16 -23.33 45.52 9.77
CA ARG A 16 -24.75 45.22 10.06
C ARG A 16 -25.54 44.69 8.85
N LEU A 17 -25.04 44.84 7.62
CA LEU A 17 -25.64 44.27 6.41
C LEU A 17 -25.52 42.73 6.33
N ALA A 18 -24.62 42.10 7.10
CA ALA A 18 -24.44 40.64 7.07
C ALA A 18 -25.73 39.87 7.39
N ARG A 19 -26.47 40.29 8.44
CA ARG A 19 -27.75 39.68 8.84
C ARG A 19 -28.84 39.89 7.79
N ARG A 20 -28.89 41.08 7.17
CA ARG A 20 -29.85 41.39 6.11
C ARG A 20 -29.58 40.60 4.82
N LEU A 21 -28.31 40.34 4.51
CA LEU A 21 -27.92 39.50 3.38
C LEU A 21 -28.24 38.02 3.63
N GLU A 22 -28.09 37.53 4.86
CA GLU A 22 -28.51 36.18 5.26
C GLU A 22 -30.00 35.96 5.01
N GLU A 23 -30.86 36.88 5.48
CA GLU A 23 -32.31 36.84 5.27
C GLU A 23 -32.67 36.80 3.78
N LEU A 24 -32.05 37.68 2.98
CA LEU A 24 -32.31 37.78 1.54
C LEU A 24 -31.80 36.56 0.76
N SER A 25 -30.73 35.91 1.21
CA SER A 25 -30.11 34.77 0.52
C SER A 25 -30.65 33.41 0.99
N GLY A 26 -31.46 33.37 2.06
CA GLY A 26 -32.11 32.15 2.53
C GLY A 26 -31.13 31.09 3.04
N LEU A 27 -30.00 31.51 3.63
CA LEU A 27 -28.90 30.62 4.07
C LEU A 27 -29.26 29.64 5.20
N GLU A 28 -30.40 29.86 5.87
CA GLU A 28 -30.98 28.95 6.85
C GLU A 28 -31.64 27.72 6.21
N ARG A 29 -31.86 27.71 4.89
CA ARG A 29 -32.53 26.59 4.20
C ARG A 29 -31.62 25.35 4.16
N PRO A 30 -32.09 24.17 4.61
CA PRO A 30 -31.26 22.97 4.72
C PRO A 30 -30.72 22.41 3.39
N ASN A 31 -31.31 22.76 2.24
CA ASN A 31 -31.03 22.15 0.93
C ASN A 31 -30.05 22.94 0.03
N ILE A 32 -29.43 24.03 0.48
CA ILE A 32 -28.46 24.80 -0.33
C ILE A 32 -27.09 24.07 -0.44
N ALA A 33 -26.91 22.96 0.28
CA ALA A 33 -25.63 22.26 0.48
C ALA A 33 -25.24 21.22 -0.60
N SER A 34 -25.53 21.42 -1.90
CA SER A 34 -25.08 20.45 -2.92
C SER A 34 -23.70 20.78 -3.53
N ARG A 35 -22.70 20.09 -2.96
CA ARG A 35 -21.52 19.45 -3.60
C ARG A 35 -20.24 20.23 -3.98
N MET A 36 -20.20 21.54 -4.09
CA MET A 36 -18.91 22.27 -4.21
C MET A 36 -19.14 23.76 -3.93
N THR A 37 -18.80 24.26 -2.74
CA THR A 37 -18.64 25.69 -2.32
C THR A 37 -19.00 25.99 -0.84
N SER A 38 -19.59 25.06 -0.08
CA SER A 38 -20.16 25.38 1.26
C SER A 38 -19.15 25.89 2.30
N GLU A 39 -17.96 25.30 2.43
CA GLU A 39 -17.00 25.69 3.48
C GLU A 39 -16.29 27.01 3.16
N VAL A 40 -15.97 27.24 1.88
CA VAL A 40 -15.37 28.51 1.43
C VAL A 40 -16.36 29.66 1.58
N VAL A 41 -17.63 29.43 1.24
CA VAL A 41 -18.70 30.42 1.43
C VAL A 41 -18.97 30.65 2.91
N ALA A 42 -19.05 29.60 3.73
CA ALA A 42 -19.22 29.73 5.17
C ALA A 42 -18.05 30.51 5.81
N ARG A 43 -16.81 30.26 5.38
CA ARG A 43 -15.64 31.00 5.86
C ARG A 43 -15.68 32.48 5.48
N LYS A 44 -15.93 32.80 4.20
CA LYS A 44 -16.09 34.20 3.75
C LYS A 44 -17.22 34.93 4.49
N MET A 45 -18.35 34.25 4.71
CA MET A 45 -19.45 34.80 5.51
C MET A 45 -19.07 34.93 6.99
N GLY A 46 -18.26 34.00 7.52
CA GLY A 46 -17.70 34.08 8.86
C GLY A 46 -16.86 35.34 9.09
N ASP A 47 -16.04 35.74 8.10
CA ASP A 47 -15.28 36.99 8.17
C ASP A 47 -16.20 38.21 8.32
N LEU A 48 -17.36 38.20 7.64
CA LEU A 48 -18.37 39.25 7.73
C LEU A 48 -19.09 39.26 9.08
N TYR A 49 -19.47 38.09 9.59
CA TYR A 49 -20.04 37.98 10.93
C TYR A 49 -19.06 38.41 12.01
N TRP A 50 -17.78 38.09 11.85
CA TRP A 50 -16.74 38.52 12.77
C TRP A 50 -16.58 40.05 12.76
N ALA A 51 -16.63 40.69 11.59
CA ALA A 51 -16.67 42.15 11.49
C ALA A 51 -17.93 42.74 12.16
N CYS A 52 -19.09 42.12 11.95
CA CYS A 52 -20.36 42.54 12.56
C CYS A 52 -20.34 42.45 14.08
N TRP A 53 -19.87 41.33 14.63
CA TRP A 53 -19.77 41.13 16.08
C TRP A 53 -18.78 42.09 16.73
N ARG A 54 -17.68 42.43 16.05
CA ARG A 54 -16.76 43.47 16.54
C ARG A 54 -17.38 44.86 16.57
N ASP A 55 -18.12 45.25 15.52
CA ASP A 55 -18.82 46.55 15.46
C ASP A 55 -19.89 46.67 16.55
N GLU A 56 -20.61 45.58 16.82
CA GLU A 56 -21.69 45.52 17.81
C GLU A 56 -21.21 45.22 19.23
N ALA A 57 -19.90 45.06 19.45
CA ALA A 57 -19.30 44.65 20.71
C ALA A 57 -19.91 43.37 21.31
N ILE A 58 -20.25 42.40 20.43
CA ILE A 58 -20.83 41.11 20.83
C ILE A 58 -19.76 40.26 21.53
N GLY A 59 -20.08 39.81 22.74
CA GLY A 59 -19.25 38.91 23.54
C GLY A 59 -19.43 37.44 23.16
N ILE A 60 -18.56 36.57 23.70
CA ILE A 60 -18.57 35.11 23.40
C ILE A 60 -19.90 34.44 23.77
N GLU A 61 -20.50 34.80 24.90
CA GLU A 61 -21.79 34.27 25.33
C GLU A 61 -22.90 34.57 24.32
N GLN A 62 -22.95 35.83 23.87
CA GLN A 62 -23.93 36.30 22.88
C GLN A 62 -23.67 35.69 21.50
N ALA A 63 -22.41 35.57 21.09
CA ALA A 63 -22.03 34.92 19.83
C ALA A 63 -22.43 33.44 19.80
N ILE A 64 -22.26 32.72 20.92
CA ILE A 64 -22.68 31.32 21.04
C ILE A 64 -24.20 31.20 21.00
N ALA A 65 -24.93 32.07 21.71
CA ALA A 65 -26.39 32.11 21.66
C ALA A 65 -26.88 32.37 20.22
N GLU A 66 -26.35 33.40 19.54
CA GLU A 66 -26.72 33.70 18.15
C GLU A 66 -26.39 32.54 17.20
N THR A 67 -25.35 31.77 17.49
CA THR A 67 -25.00 30.60 16.69
C THR A 67 -25.93 29.41 16.94
N ALA A 68 -26.35 29.20 18.18
CA ALA A 68 -27.23 28.12 18.60
C ALA A 68 -28.64 28.22 17.98
N ASP A 69 -29.10 29.44 17.72
CA ASP A 69 -30.42 29.73 17.15
C ASP A 69 -30.49 29.54 15.62
N LYS A 70 -29.38 29.16 14.98
CA LYS A 70 -29.25 29.11 13.52
C LYS A 70 -28.99 27.70 13.01
N THR A 71 -29.28 27.47 11.73
CA THR A 71 -29.03 26.19 11.05
C THR A 71 -28.36 26.39 9.69
N GLY A 72 -27.97 25.30 9.02
CA GLY A 72 -27.43 25.37 7.66
C GLY A 72 -26.12 26.16 7.53
N LEU A 73 -25.99 26.94 6.45
CA LEU A 73 -24.79 27.75 6.18
C LEU A 73 -24.68 28.96 7.14
N ALA A 74 -25.81 29.47 7.62
CA ALA A 74 -25.85 30.58 8.58
C ALA A 74 -25.21 30.21 9.93
N MET A 75 -25.55 29.03 10.46
CA MET A 75 -24.87 28.44 11.62
C MET A 75 -23.38 28.28 11.35
N TRP A 76 -23.02 27.74 10.18
CA TRP A 76 -21.63 27.41 9.89
C TRP A 76 -20.74 28.66 9.73
N ALA A 77 -21.26 29.73 9.14
CA ALA A 77 -20.58 31.02 9.05
C ALA A 77 -20.32 31.63 10.44
N ARG A 78 -21.33 31.64 11.32
CA ARG A 78 -21.17 32.12 12.70
C ARG A 78 -20.19 31.28 13.51
N LEU A 79 -20.12 29.97 13.27
CA LEU A 79 -19.09 29.12 13.86
C LEU A 79 -17.69 29.50 13.40
N HIS A 80 -17.48 29.81 12.11
CA HIS A 80 -16.20 30.34 11.63
C HIS A 80 -15.84 31.65 12.34
N ALA A 81 -16.78 32.60 12.41
CA ALA A 81 -16.62 33.86 13.14
C ALA A 81 -16.29 33.65 14.63
N LEU A 82 -16.90 32.65 15.27
CA LEU A 82 -16.61 32.28 16.65
C LEU A 82 -15.18 31.75 16.79
N GLY A 83 -14.70 30.97 15.82
CA GLY A 83 -13.29 30.54 15.76
C GLY A 83 -12.33 31.74 15.69
N ASP A 84 -12.64 32.74 14.86
CA ASP A 84 -11.83 33.96 14.73
C ASP A 84 -11.88 34.84 15.99
N MET A 85 -13.04 34.89 16.66
CA MET A 85 -13.22 35.52 17.95
C MET A 85 -12.36 34.87 19.04
N VAL A 86 -12.32 33.53 19.08
CA VAL A 86 -11.47 32.76 19.99
C VAL A 86 -10.00 33.06 19.74
N LEU A 87 -9.57 33.05 18.47
CA LEU A 87 -8.17 33.21 18.09
C LEU A 87 -7.63 34.64 18.27
N SER A 88 -8.52 35.63 18.20
CA SER A 88 -8.19 37.05 18.41
C SER A 88 -8.39 37.50 19.87
N GLY A 89 -8.95 36.64 20.72
CA GLY A 89 -9.35 36.96 22.08
C GLY A 89 -8.26 36.74 23.13
N THR A 90 -8.65 36.89 24.41
CA THR A 90 -7.82 36.53 25.56
C THR A 90 -7.93 35.04 25.92
N ALA A 91 -7.00 34.53 26.72
CA ALA A 91 -7.06 33.15 27.22
C ALA A 91 -8.35 32.83 27.99
N ALA A 92 -8.86 33.78 28.78
CA ALA A 92 -10.12 33.63 29.50
C ALA A 92 -11.31 33.52 28.55
N GLN A 93 -11.32 34.34 27.50
CA GLN A 93 -12.33 34.31 26.44
C GLN A 93 -12.30 32.98 25.68
N ALA A 94 -11.11 32.53 25.26
CA ALA A 94 -10.96 31.24 24.60
C ALA A 94 -11.49 30.09 25.49
N ALA A 95 -11.07 30.03 26.75
CA ALA A 95 -11.54 29.04 27.73
C ALA A 95 -13.07 29.04 27.87
N LEU A 96 -13.68 30.22 28.02
CA LEU A 96 -15.13 30.37 28.11
C LEU A 96 -15.84 29.85 26.85
N ALA A 97 -15.31 30.10 25.66
CA ALA A 97 -15.89 29.58 24.42
C ALA A 97 -15.87 28.05 24.37
N PHE A 98 -14.79 27.41 24.82
CA PHE A 98 -14.69 25.95 24.92
C PHE A 98 -15.73 25.38 25.86
N GLU A 99 -15.92 26.01 27.03
CA GLU A 99 -16.90 25.58 28.02
C GLU A 99 -18.33 25.69 27.49
N LEU A 100 -18.70 26.86 26.97
CA LEU A 100 -20.06 27.17 26.50
C LEU A 100 -20.44 26.39 25.25
N ALA A 101 -19.50 26.12 24.32
CA ALA A 101 -19.78 25.31 23.15
C ALA A 101 -20.27 23.89 23.51
N GLY A 102 -19.75 23.31 24.60
CA GLY A 102 -20.20 22.01 25.10
C GLY A 102 -21.57 22.03 25.79
N LYS A 103 -22.07 23.21 26.18
CA LYS A 103 -23.38 23.39 26.81
C LYS A 103 -24.52 23.64 25.81
N ILE A 104 -24.23 23.77 24.51
CA ILE A 104 -25.26 24.00 23.47
C ILE A 104 -26.23 22.81 23.43
N GLU A 105 -27.52 23.02 23.65
CA GLU A 105 -28.52 21.93 23.71
C GLU A 105 -28.68 21.17 22.39
N ASN A 106 -28.66 21.89 21.26
CA ASN A 106 -28.77 21.28 19.94
C ASN A 106 -27.52 20.48 19.59
N ALA A 107 -27.66 19.15 19.53
CA ALA A 107 -26.54 18.23 19.26
C ALA A 107 -25.85 18.50 17.91
N THR A 108 -26.58 18.88 16.87
CA THR A 108 -25.99 19.19 15.55
C THR A 108 -25.11 20.44 15.63
N VAL A 109 -25.61 21.51 16.25
CA VAL A 109 -24.85 22.75 16.42
C VAL A 109 -23.63 22.52 17.31
N ARG A 110 -23.80 21.80 18.43
CA ARG A 110 -22.72 21.45 19.38
C ARG A 110 -21.55 20.75 18.67
N VAL A 111 -21.86 19.76 17.84
CA VAL A 111 -20.86 18.99 17.08
C VAL A 111 -20.13 19.85 16.05
N MET A 112 -20.85 20.72 15.36
CA MET A 112 -20.26 21.63 14.39
C MET A 112 -19.42 22.71 15.08
N ALA A 113 -19.86 23.17 16.25
CA ALA A 113 -19.14 24.14 17.06
C ALA A 113 -17.77 23.61 17.47
N ALA A 114 -17.73 22.38 17.97
CA ALA A 114 -16.49 21.68 18.30
C ALA A 114 -15.49 21.55 17.14
N ARG A 115 -15.98 21.30 15.92
CA ARG A 115 -15.09 21.21 14.75
C ARG A 115 -14.34 22.52 14.51
N ILE A 116 -14.95 23.66 14.83
CA ILE A 116 -14.31 24.96 14.67
C ILE A 116 -13.57 25.41 15.93
N THR A 117 -14.16 25.26 17.11
CA THR A 117 -13.50 25.69 18.36
C THR A 117 -12.35 24.76 18.74
N TRP A 118 -12.53 23.44 18.71
CA TRP A 118 -11.49 22.48 19.12
C TRP A 118 -10.55 22.15 17.97
N ALA A 119 -11.07 21.64 16.86
CA ALA A 119 -10.20 21.09 15.80
C ALA A 119 -9.48 22.16 14.97
N ARG A 120 -10.00 23.39 14.90
CA ARG A 120 -9.32 24.54 14.27
C ARG A 120 -8.59 25.40 15.30
N SER A 121 -9.25 25.88 16.35
CA SER A 121 -8.60 26.88 17.21
C SER A 121 -7.52 26.32 18.14
N LEU A 122 -7.62 25.07 18.67
CA LEU A 122 -6.57 24.53 19.56
C LEU A 122 -5.19 24.44 18.88
N PRO A 123 -5.07 23.92 17.63
CA PRO A 123 -3.79 23.92 16.93
C PRO A 123 -3.20 25.30 16.69
N GLU A 124 -4.03 26.28 16.30
CA GLU A 124 -3.59 27.65 16.04
C GLU A 124 -3.16 28.35 17.35
N ILE A 125 -3.92 28.19 18.44
CA ILE A 125 -3.53 28.68 19.77
C ILE A 125 -2.20 28.08 20.21
N ALA A 126 -2.03 26.76 20.08
CA ALA A 126 -0.79 26.09 20.49
C ALA A 126 0.44 26.54 19.70
N ARG A 127 0.24 27.01 18.46
CA ARG A 127 1.33 27.43 17.56
C ARG A 127 1.64 28.91 17.65
N ASP A 128 0.62 29.75 17.68
CA ASP A 128 0.74 31.17 17.39
C ASP A 128 0.62 32.06 18.64
N TRP A 129 0.12 31.53 19.76
CA TRP A 129 0.01 32.28 21.02
C TRP A 129 1.27 32.18 21.88
N ALA A 130 1.43 33.14 22.80
CA ALA A 130 2.43 33.06 23.84
C ALA A 130 2.23 31.79 24.71
N VAL A 131 3.33 31.11 25.03
CA VAL A 131 3.34 29.77 25.66
C VAL A 131 2.49 29.72 26.94
N ASP A 132 2.60 30.71 27.81
CA ASP A 132 1.86 30.81 29.07
C ASP A 132 0.34 30.92 28.87
N LYS A 133 -0.08 31.71 27.88
CA LYS A 133 -1.49 31.89 27.51
C LYS A 133 -2.04 30.65 26.81
N ALA A 134 -1.28 30.08 25.88
CA ALA A 134 -1.63 28.84 25.22
C ALA A 134 -1.80 27.72 26.25
N ASP A 135 -0.84 27.53 27.16
CA ASP A 135 -0.89 26.50 28.19
C ASP A 135 -2.08 26.62 29.13
N ALA A 136 -2.51 27.85 29.47
CA ALA A 136 -3.71 28.06 30.27
C ALA A 136 -4.98 27.56 29.54
N VAL A 137 -5.14 27.92 28.27
CA VAL A 137 -6.28 27.49 27.44
C VAL A 137 -6.24 25.98 27.21
N LEU A 138 -5.06 25.43 26.87
CA LEU A 138 -4.87 24.01 26.63
C LEU A 138 -5.16 23.18 27.88
N ARG A 139 -4.76 23.64 29.08
CA ARG A 139 -5.11 22.96 30.35
C ARG A 139 -6.62 23.01 30.62
N HIS A 140 -7.27 24.13 30.34
CA HIS A 140 -8.71 24.25 30.50
C HIS A 140 -9.48 23.32 29.55
N ALA A 141 -9.13 23.34 28.25
CA ALA A 141 -9.71 22.44 27.25
C ALA A 141 -9.47 20.97 27.61
N ARG A 142 -8.30 20.64 28.16
CA ARG A 142 -8.01 19.30 28.72
C ARG A 142 -8.92 18.93 29.89
N GLY A 143 -9.17 19.85 30.81
CA GLY A 143 -10.11 19.64 31.91
C GLY A 143 -11.51 19.28 31.41
N LEU A 144 -12.03 20.05 30.45
CA LEU A 144 -13.31 19.79 29.80
C LEU A 144 -13.32 18.44 29.07
N ALA A 145 -12.21 18.05 28.43
CA ALA A 145 -12.05 16.74 27.80
C ALA A 145 -12.01 15.60 28.83
N GLY A 146 -11.40 15.80 30.01
CA GLY A 146 -11.38 14.81 31.09
C GLY A 146 -12.77 14.54 31.65
N ASP A 147 -13.55 15.59 31.91
CA ASP A 147 -14.96 15.48 32.33
C ASP A 147 -15.80 14.80 31.25
N ALA A 148 -15.49 15.08 29.99
CA ALA A 148 -16.09 14.44 28.85
C ALA A 148 -15.75 12.97 28.74
N LEU A 149 -14.74 12.40 29.41
CA LEU A 149 -14.44 10.96 29.34
C LEU A 149 -15.16 10.16 30.43
N ALA A 150 -15.76 10.83 31.42
CA ALA A 150 -16.49 10.21 32.51
C ALA A 150 -17.62 9.26 32.02
N PRO A 151 -18.11 8.33 32.87
CA PRO A 151 -19.11 7.33 32.49
C PRO A 151 -20.43 7.90 31.94
N GLN A 152 -20.73 9.17 32.26
CA GLN A 152 -21.92 9.87 31.83
C GLN A 152 -21.63 10.69 30.58
N ARG A 153 -22.33 10.39 29.48
CA ARG A 153 -22.23 11.14 28.23
C ARG A 153 -22.81 12.55 28.43
N ASN A 154 -21.95 13.56 28.43
CA ASN A 154 -22.32 14.98 28.45
C ASN A 154 -22.06 15.64 27.09
N GLY A 155 -22.40 16.93 26.94
CA GLY A 155 -22.21 17.64 25.67
C GLY A 155 -20.75 17.77 25.25
N HIS A 156 -19.80 17.89 26.18
CA HIS A 156 -18.37 17.87 25.89
C HIS A 156 -17.89 16.51 25.36
N GLY A 157 -18.55 15.42 25.77
CA GLY A 157 -18.31 14.08 25.24
C GLY A 157 -18.68 13.93 23.76
N ASP A 158 -19.83 14.47 23.35
CA ASP A 158 -20.21 14.49 21.94
C ASP A 158 -19.20 15.27 21.09
N ILE A 159 -18.74 16.40 21.61
CA ILE A 159 -17.71 17.24 20.99
C ILE A 159 -16.43 16.45 20.77
N LEU A 160 -15.88 15.83 21.82
CA LEU A 160 -14.64 15.08 21.74
C LEU A 160 -14.76 13.91 20.75
N TYR A 161 -15.86 13.17 20.79
CA TYR A 161 -16.13 12.10 19.84
C TYR A 161 -16.06 12.57 18.38
N HIS A 162 -16.71 13.70 18.05
CA HIS A 162 -16.73 14.20 16.68
C HIS A 162 -15.40 14.82 16.24
N VAL A 163 -14.67 15.47 17.16
CA VAL A 163 -13.30 15.95 16.91
C VAL A 163 -12.38 14.77 16.57
N LEU A 164 -12.45 13.68 17.34
CA LEU A 164 -11.64 12.49 17.10
C LEU A 164 -12.05 11.73 15.83
N ARG A 165 -13.35 11.62 15.56
CA ARG A 165 -13.90 10.87 14.42
C ARG A 165 -13.77 11.59 13.09
N HIS A 166 -13.98 12.91 13.06
CA HIS A 166 -14.12 13.68 11.83
C HIS A 166 -13.11 14.81 11.69
N GLY A 167 -12.41 15.19 12.77
CA GLY A 167 -11.44 16.27 12.74
C GLY A 167 -10.14 15.90 12.02
N ASN A 168 -9.52 16.91 11.41
CA ASN A 168 -8.12 16.84 11.00
C ASN A 168 -7.26 16.78 12.26
N PHE A 169 -6.57 15.65 12.45
CA PHE A 169 -5.86 15.37 13.69
C PHE A 169 -4.40 15.79 13.53
N THR A 170 -4.09 17.01 13.99
CA THR A 170 -2.73 17.58 13.93
C THR A 170 -1.96 17.26 15.21
N LYS A 171 -0.62 17.34 15.16
CA LYS A 171 0.24 17.08 16.33
C LYS A 171 -0.17 17.94 17.54
N GLU A 172 -0.48 19.20 17.27
CA GLU A 172 -0.92 20.18 18.27
C GLU A 172 -2.27 19.81 18.88
N LEU A 173 -3.24 19.37 18.05
CA LEU A 173 -4.55 18.91 18.53
C LEU A 173 -4.42 17.68 19.44
N CYS A 174 -3.62 16.68 19.06
CA CYS A 174 -3.48 15.50 19.92
C CYS A 174 -2.76 15.84 21.23
N SER A 175 -1.74 16.69 21.19
CA SER A 175 -1.01 17.13 22.39
C SER A 175 -1.91 17.89 23.36
N SER A 176 -2.95 18.54 22.82
CA SER A 176 -3.97 19.26 23.57
C SER A 176 -5.08 18.38 24.13
N LEU A 177 -5.26 17.14 23.65
CA LEU A 177 -6.42 16.29 23.96
C LEU A 177 -6.08 14.92 24.56
N LEU A 178 -4.80 14.52 24.57
CA LEU A 178 -4.37 13.19 25.02
C LEU A 178 -3.29 13.34 26.10
N GLU A 179 -3.67 13.21 27.38
CA GLU A 179 -2.75 12.87 28.48
C GLU A 179 -2.91 11.39 28.87
N GLY A 180 -1.86 10.78 29.46
CA GLY A 180 -1.87 9.38 29.89
C GLY A 180 -3.01 9.04 30.87
N SER A 181 -3.45 9.99 31.70
CA SER A 181 -4.57 9.85 32.64
C SER A 181 -5.95 9.80 31.96
N GLN A 182 -6.08 10.38 30.76
CA GLN A 182 -7.36 10.46 30.05
C GLN A 182 -7.73 9.14 29.37
N LEU A 183 -6.74 8.33 28.97
CA LEU A 183 -7.01 6.95 28.54
C LEU A 183 -7.59 6.08 29.65
N GLU A 184 -7.22 6.34 30.92
CA GLU A 184 -7.72 5.56 32.04
C GLU A 184 -9.24 5.71 32.22
N ASN A 185 -9.75 6.87 31.80
CA ASN A 185 -11.14 7.26 31.96
C ASN A 185 -11.96 7.13 30.68
N ALA A 186 -11.39 6.73 29.54
CA ALA A 186 -12.13 6.68 28.27
C ALA A 186 -13.33 5.71 28.36
N GLY A 187 -14.52 6.27 28.58
CA GLY A 187 -15.76 5.51 28.73
C GLY A 187 -16.17 4.72 27.48
N PRO A 188 -17.16 3.81 27.62
CA PRO A 188 -17.57 2.86 26.58
C PRO A 188 -18.23 3.49 25.33
N TRP A 189 -18.54 4.78 25.35
CA TRP A 189 -19.29 5.45 24.28
C TRP A 189 -18.41 6.23 23.29
N LEU A 190 -17.11 6.40 23.55
CA LEU A 190 -16.16 6.77 22.50
C LEU A 190 -15.88 5.54 21.63
N ASP A 191 -16.01 5.70 20.30
CA ASP A 191 -15.72 4.63 19.34
C ASP A 191 -14.25 4.21 19.50
N THR A 192 -14.04 3.11 20.21
CA THR A 192 -12.72 2.65 20.65
C THR A 192 -11.80 2.32 19.49
N ARG A 193 -12.34 2.07 18.29
CA ARG A 193 -11.55 1.93 17.05
C ARG A 193 -10.96 3.25 16.60
N ILE A 194 -11.75 4.32 16.66
CA ILE A 194 -11.29 5.68 16.33
C ILE A 194 -10.26 6.12 17.36
N MET A 195 -10.52 5.85 18.64
CA MET A 195 -9.55 6.19 19.68
C MET A 195 -8.25 5.43 19.56
N GLY A 196 -8.30 4.13 19.26
CA GLY A 196 -7.12 3.33 18.93
C GLY A 196 -6.37 3.90 17.72
N HIS A 197 -7.08 4.30 16.67
CA HIS A 197 -6.47 4.95 15.49
C HIS A 197 -5.73 6.23 15.85
N ARG A 198 -6.37 7.11 16.61
CA ARG A 198 -5.79 8.39 17.02
C ARG A 198 -4.63 8.23 17.98
N LEU A 199 -4.70 7.26 18.90
CA LEU A 199 -3.61 6.93 19.81
C LEU A 199 -2.35 6.52 19.03
N ILE A 200 -2.48 5.57 18.09
CA ILE A 200 -1.32 5.10 17.31
C ILE A 200 -0.80 6.20 16.38
N GLN A 201 -1.67 7.01 15.77
CA GLN A 201 -1.25 8.17 14.98
C GLN A 201 -0.48 9.19 15.83
N GLY A 202 -1.01 9.55 17.00
CA GLY A 202 -0.36 10.50 17.89
C GLY A 202 1.00 10.01 18.38
N ALA A 203 1.09 8.72 18.74
CA ALA A 203 2.34 8.10 19.15
C ALA A 203 3.37 8.09 18.00
N ALA A 204 2.95 7.78 16.77
CA ALA A 204 3.82 7.84 15.59
C ALA A 204 4.29 9.27 15.24
N LEU A 205 3.51 10.29 15.60
CA LEU A 205 3.88 11.71 15.45
C LEU A 205 4.76 12.24 16.60
N GLY A 206 5.14 11.39 17.56
CA GLY A 206 6.00 11.75 18.70
C GLY A 206 5.31 12.67 19.71
N ILE A 207 4.02 12.45 19.95
CA ILE A 207 3.24 13.23 20.92
C ILE A 207 3.35 12.52 22.26
N LYS A 208 4.06 13.14 23.20
CA LYS A 208 4.40 12.54 24.51
C LYS A 208 3.18 11.91 25.20
N GLY A 209 2.09 12.66 25.33
CA GLY A 209 0.89 12.14 25.99
C GLY A 209 0.27 10.92 25.28
N ALA A 210 0.38 10.82 23.95
CA ALA A 210 -0.06 9.65 23.20
C ALA A 210 0.94 8.47 23.30
N GLN A 211 2.24 8.76 23.44
CA GLN A 211 3.27 7.75 23.70
C GLN A 211 3.10 7.14 25.09
N ASP A 212 3.02 7.98 26.12
CA ASP A 212 2.77 7.59 27.52
C ASP A 212 1.49 6.74 27.62
N ALA A 213 0.42 7.20 26.96
CA ALA A 213 -0.84 6.51 26.83
C ALA A 213 -0.72 5.14 26.14
N PHE A 214 0.07 5.05 25.08
CA PHE A 214 0.29 3.79 24.36
C PHE A 214 1.14 2.81 25.18
N GLU A 215 2.12 3.30 25.94
CA GLU A 215 2.90 2.50 26.89
C GLU A 215 2.02 1.94 28.01
N LEU A 216 1.17 2.78 28.61
CA LEU A 216 0.19 2.35 29.62
C LEU A 216 -0.74 1.28 29.05
N LEU A 217 -1.23 1.47 27.81
CA LEU A 217 -2.07 0.49 27.12
C LEU A 217 -1.34 -0.85 26.92
N ALA A 218 -0.07 -0.82 26.50
CA ALA A 218 0.74 -2.02 26.31
C ALA A 218 1.08 -2.73 27.62
N GLY A 219 1.24 -1.98 28.72
CA GLY A 219 1.51 -2.50 30.06
C GLY A 219 0.29 -3.07 30.78
N SER A 220 -0.93 -2.65 30.43
CA SER A 220 -2.17 -3.12 31.07
C SER A 220 -3.33 -3.28 30.08
N PRO A 221 -3.20 -4.13 29.04
CA PRO A 221 -4.18 -4.23 27.97
C PRO A 221 -5.56 -4.73 28.43
N SER A 222 -5.62 -5.55 29.50
CA SER A 222 -6.88 -6.06 30.07
C SER A 222 -7.71 -4.97 30.75
N LYS A 223 -7.06 -3.98 31.38
CA LYS A 223 -7.73 -2.79 31.94
C LYS A 223 -8.40 -1.95 30.84
N TYR A 224 -7.84 -2.00 29.62
CA TYR A 224 -8.23 -1.17 28.48
C TYR A 224 -8.62 -2.00 27.24
N GLU A 225 -9.34 -3.10 27.44
CA GLU A 225 -9.51 -4.13 26.41
C GLU A 225 -10.09 -3.60 25.09
N LEU A 226 -11.12 -2.76 25.15
CA LEU A 226 -11.76 -2.20 23.95
C LEU A 226 -10.80 -1.28 23.18
N LEU A 227 -10.02 -0.46 23.88
CA LEU A 227 -9.03 0.43 23.29
C LEU A 227 -7.87 -0.36 22.70
N ALA A 228 -7.41 -1.42 23.39
CA ALA A 228 -6.37 -2.32 22.89
C ALA A 228 -6.80 -2.97 21.58
N ARG A 229 -8.03 -3.49 21.51
CA ARG A 229 -8.62 -4.02 20.26
C ARG A 229 -8.67 -2.96 19.16
N GLY A 230 -9.08 -1.74 19.50
CA GLY A 230 -9.10 -0.61 18.59
C GLY A 230 -7.72 -0.28 18.02
N ALA A 231 -6.68 -0.24 18.86
CA ALA A 231 -5.31 0.06 18.48
C ALA A 231 -4.70 -1.04 17.58
N LEU A 232 -4.90 -2.32 17.93
CA LEU A 232 -4.36 -3.47 17.20
C LEU A 232 -4.80 -3.51 15.73
N VAL A 233 -6.05 -3.13 15.44
CA VAL A 233 -6.58 -3.07 14.06
C VAL A 233 -5.82 -2.06 13.19
N GLN A 234 -5.21 -1.04 13.79
CA GLN A 234 -4.60 0.09 13.10
C GLN A 234 -3.15 -0.19 12.70
N PHE A 235 -2.54 -1.22 13.26
CA PHE A 235 -1.19 -1.64 12.88
C PHE A 235 -1.10 -2.12 11.44
N LYS A 236 -2.22 -2.52 10.83
CA LYS A 236 -2.29 -2.84 9.40
C LYS A 236 -2.06 -1.63 8.50
N THR A 237 -2.39 -0.41 8.92
CA THR A 237 -2.34 0.79 8.06
C THR A 237 -1.17 1.71 8.36
N LEU A 238 -0.67 1.75 9.60
CA LEU A 238 0.40 2.69 10.00
C LEU A 238 1.78 2.05 9.94
N THR A 239 2.78 2.80 9.49
CA THR A 239 4.20 2.40 9.56
C THR A 239 4.77 2.89 10.89
N MET A 240 5.38 2.00 11.65
CA MET A 240 5.94 2.29 12.98
C MET A 240 7.41 1.91 13.00
N SER A 241 8.23 2.68 13.73
CA SER A 241 9.67 2.47 13.86
C SER A 241 10.14 2.85 15.26
N GLY A 242 11.27 2.28 15.69
CA GLY A 242 11.90 2.61 16.97
C GLY A 242 11.04 2.20 18.16
N GLU A 243 10.98 3.05 19.19
CA GLU A 243 10.26 2.80 20.44
C GLU A 243 8.76 2.47 20.22
N ILE A 244 8.11 3.13 19.26
CA ILE A 244 6.69 2.88 18.94
C ILE A 244 6.47 1.46 18.42
N GLN A 245 7.40 0.94 17.62
CA GLN A 245 7.35 -0.44 17.14
C GLN A 245 7.52 -1.43 18.30
N THR A 246 8.43 -1.14 19.24
CA THR A 246 8.64 -1.94 20.45
C THR A 246 7.38 -1.98 21.33
N ILE A 247 6.72 -0.84 21.55
CA ILE A 247 5.47 -0.75 22.32
C ILE A 247 4.34 -1.49 21.59
N ALA A 248 4.23 -1.35 20.26
CA ALA A 248 3.24 -2.07 19.45
C ALA A 248 3.41 -3.59 19.52
N LEU A 249 4.65 -4.08 19.44
CA LEU A 249 4.95 -5.50 19.62
C LEU A 249 4.60 -5.97 21.02
N ARG A 250 4.88 -5.17 22.05
CA ARG A 250 4.48 -5.47 23.44
C ARG A 250 2.97 -5.63 23.56
N LEU A 251 2.19 -4.71 22.98
CA LEU A 251 0.72 -4.80 22.98
C LEU A 251 0.22 -6.03 22.23
N ALA A 252 0.77 -6.33 21.04
CA ALA A 252 0.38 -7.51 20.27
C ALA A 252 0.69 -8.81 21.02
N VAL A 253 1.86 -8.87 21.68
CA VAL A 253 2.29 -10.02 22.48
C VAL A 253 1.40 -10.22 23.72
N SER A 254 1.19 -9.17 24.50
CA SER A 254 0.41 -9.23 25.74
C SER A 254 -1.06 -9.57 25.49
N THR A 255 -1.61 -9.14 24.35
CA THR A 255 -2.98 -9.49 23.91
C THR A 255 -3.08 -10.79 23.12
N LYS A 256 -1.95 -11.47 22.86
CA LYS A 256 -1.89 -12.70 22.05
C LYS A 256 -2.47 -12.54 20.64
N ASN A 257 -2.36 -11.34 20.07
CA ASN A 257 -2.89 -11.01 18.74
C ASN A 257 -1.83 -11.23 17.66
N ALA A 258 -1.83 -12.43 17.09
CA ALA A 258 -0.87 -12.85 16.07
C ALA A 258 -0.98 -12.10 14.73
N GLU A 259 -2.19 -11.71 14.31
CA GLU A 259 -2.38 -10.94 13.06
C GLU A 259 -1.73 -9.55 13.21
N ALA A 260 -1.95 -8.89 14.35
CA ALA A 260 -1.34 -7.60 14.66
C ALA A 260 0.19 -7.70 14.76
N GLY A 261 0.71 -8.73 15.44
CA GLY A 261 2.15 -9.01 15.50
C GLY A 261 2.76 -9.18 14.12
N LEU A 262 2.11 -9.96 13.25
CA LEU A 262 2.56 -10.18 11.87
C LEU A 262 2.58 -8.88 11.05
N ASP A 263 1.56 -8.04 11.18
CA ASP A 263 1.48 -6.78 10.45
C ASP A 263 2.57 -5.78 10.91
N ILE A 264 2.92 -5.75 12.19
CA ILE A 264 4.05 -4.96 12.69
C ILE A 264 5.37 -5.49 12.11
N LEU A 265 5.62 -6.80 12.24
CA LEU A 265 6.87 -7.40 11.77
C LEU A 265 7.09 -7.20 10.26
N ARG A 266 6.05 -7.34 9.43
CA ARG A 266 6.12 -7.08 7.97
C ARG A 266 6.64 -5.70 7.61
N LYS A 267 6.30 -4.69 8.41
CA LYS A 267 6.69 -3.30 8.20
C LYS A 267 8.03 -2.95 8.84
N SER A 268 8.55 -3.87 9.65
CA SER A 268 9.81 -3.72 10.35
C SER A 268 10.98 -3.96 9.38
N GLN A 269 11.96 -3.04 9.36
CA GLN A 269 13.21 -3.27 8.63
C GLN A 269 14.18 -4.11 9.45
N THR A 270 14.26 -3.83 10.76
CA THR A 270 15.06 -4.55 11.75
C THR A 270 14.26 -4.71 13.04
N LEU A 271 14.70 -5.63 13.90
CA LEU A 271 14.27 -5.70 15.29
C LEU A 271 15.44 -5.24 16.16
N GLY A 272 15.26 -4.10 16.83
CA GLY A 272 16.26 -3.61 17.78
C GLY A 272 16.38 -4.54 19.00
N PRO A 273 17.48 -4.43 19.78
CA PRO A 273 17.69 -5.23 20.99
C PRO A 273 16.50 -5.15 21.98
N GLU A 274 15.85 -4.00 22.05
CA GLU A 274 14.69 -3.76 22.91
C GLU A 274 13.47 -4.58 22.54
N SER A 275 13.39 -5.11 21.31
CA SER A 275 12.31 -6.00 20.87
C SER A 275 12.59 -7.48 21.13
N ALA A 276 13.74 -7.83 21.73
CA ALA A 276 14.12 -9.23 22.00
C ALA A 276 13.12 -9.95 22.92
N PHE A 277 12.45 -9.24 23.84
CA PHE A 277 11.43 -9.81 24.71
C PHE A 277 10.26 -10.43 23.92
N ALA A 278 10.01 -9.96 22.70
CA ALA A 278 8.87 -10.40 21.90
C ALA A 278 9.14 -11.73 21.17
N VAL A 279 10.41 -12.10 20.96
CA VAL A 279 10.79 -13.27 20.13
C VAL A 279 10.20 -14.56 20.70
N GLN A 280 10.48 -14.88 21.96
CA GLN A 280 10.00 -16.11 22.59
C GLN A 280 8.46 -16.21 22.63
N PRO A 281 7.71 -15.18 23.06
CA PRO A 281 6.25 -15.18 22.97
C PRO A 281 5.71 -15.36 21.55
N ILE A 282 6.35 -14.75 20.54
CA ILE A 282 5.95 -14.93 19.14
C ILE A 282 6.17 -16.38 18.70
N LYS A 283 7.26 -17.04 19.12
CA LYS A 283 7.47 -18.48 18.85
C LYS A 283 6.37 -19.34 19.46
N GLU A 284 5.99 -19.08 20.70
CA GLU A 284 4.89 -19.79 21.35
C GLU A 284 3.56 -19.58 20.61
N MET A 285 3.32 -18.37 20.08
CA MET A 285 2.17 -18.11 19.20
C MET A 285 2.25 -18.88 17.88
N ILE A 286 3.43 -18.93 17.24
CA ILE A 286 3.66 -19.69 16.02
C ILE A 286 3.32 -21.17 16.26
N GLU A 287 3.90 -21.78 17.29
CA GLU A 287 3.64 -23.19 17.63
C GLU A 287 2.17 -23.44 17.91
N LYS A 288 1.53 -22.57 18.70
CA LYS A 288 0.10 -22.68 19.01
C LYS A 288 -0.75 -22.61 17.75
N LEU A 289 -0.49 -21.65 16.87
CA LEU A 289 -1.21 -21.48 15.60
C LEU A 289 -1.05 -22.70 14.70
N TRP A 290 0.16 -23.26 14.63
CA TRP A 290 0.45 -24.46 13.85
C TRP A 290 -0.27 -25.71 14.37
N ARG A 291 -0.46 -25.83 15.70
CA ARG A 291 -1.23 -26.92 16.33
C ARG A 291 -2.74 -26.82 16.14
N THR A 292 -3.27 -25.68 15.68
CA THR A 292 -4.73 -25.53 15.48
C THR A 292 -5.28 -26.34 14.31
N HIS A 293 -4.43 -26.75 13.36
CA HIS A 293 -4.82 -27.37 12.09
C HIS A 293 -5.81 -26.56 11.24
N ASN A 294 -6.08 -25.29 11.59
CA ASN A 294 -6.91 -24.38 10.81
C ASN A 294 -6.05 -23.68 9.74
N PRO A 295 -6.40 -23.75 8.44
CA PRO A 295 -5.56 -23.18 7.37
C PRO A 295 -5.27 -21.68 7.54
N LYS A 296 -6.24 -20.88 8.00
CA LYS A 296 -6.05 -19.44 8.22
C LYS A 296 -5.05 -19.19 9.35
N SER A 297 -5.21 -19.87 10.48
CA SER A 297 -4.32 -19.75 11.64
C SER A 297 -2.91 -20.23 11.33
N MET A 298 -2.78 -21.38 10.66
CA MET A 298 -1.50 -21.93 10.23
C MET A 298 -0.76 -20.96 9.30
N ARG A 299 -1.47 -20.33 8.35
CA ARG A 299 -0.89 -19.30 7.46
C ARG A 299 -0.35 -18.09 8.22
N ILE A 300 -1.04 -17.65 9.28
CA ILE A 300 -0.53 -16.58 10.16
C ILE A 300 0.74 -17.03 10.86
N GLY A 301 0.76 -18.26 11.41
CA GLY A 301 1.95 -18.83 12.05
C GLY A 301 3.15 -18.93 11.09
N SER A 302 2.92 -19.42 9.87
CA SER A 302 3.94 -19.49 8.82
C SER A 302 4.42 -18.10 8.37
N GLY A 303 3.52 -17.10 8.38
CA GLY A 303 3.87 -15.71 8.15
C GLY A 303 4.76 -15.13 9.26
N LEU A 304 4.43 -15.37 10.52
CA LEU A 304 5.23 -14.92 11.67
C LEU A 304 6.63 -15.56 11.65
N ALA A 305 6.73 -16.86 11.39
CA ALA A 305 8.00 -17.55 11.27
C ALA A 305 8.86 -16.96 10.14
N PHE A 306 8.26 -16.69 8.97
CA PHE A 306 8.94 -16.01 7.87
C PHE A 306 9.49 -14.65 8.28
N GLU A 307 8.70 -13.82 8.96
CA GLU A 307 9.16 -12.50 9.39
C GLU A 307 10.29 -12.57 10.42
N LEU A 308 10.25 -13.51 11.39
CA LEU A 308 11.36 -13.71 12.33
C LEU A 308 12.66 -14.12 11.60
N VAL A 309 12.57 -15.02 10.61
CA VAL A 309 13.71 -15.39 9.77
C VAL A 309 14.20 -14.19 8.96
N ARG A 310 13.30 -13.41 8.34
CA ARG A 310 13.65 -12.22 7.56
C ARG A 310 14.40 -11.20 8.40
N LEU A 311 13.92 -10.96 9.63
CA LEU A 311 14.48 -10.01 10.57
C LEU A 311 15.70 -10.54 11.34
N GLN A 312 16.09 -11.80 11.13
CA GLN A 312 17.19 -12.46 11.85
C GLN A 312 17.01 -12.47 13.37
N ALA A 313 15.76 -12.53 13.83
CA ALA A 313 15.43 -12.38 15.23
C ALA A 313 15.46 -13.70 16.02
N ASP A 314 15.50 -14.84 15.33
CA ASP A 314 15.55 -16.16 15.97
C ASP A 314 16.41 -17.14 15.16
N SER A 315 17.53 -17.57 15.74
CA SER A 315 18.44 -18.56 15.14
C SER A 315 17.90 -19.98 15.21
N SER A 316 16.92 -20.27 16.07
CA SER A 316 16.32 -21.60 16.18
C SER A 316 15.35 -21.91 15.03
N LEU A 317 14.90 -20.90 14.28
CA LEU A 317 14.18 -21.05 13.03
C LEU A 317 15.15 -21.31 11.86
N GLY A 318 15.99 -22.33 12.02
CA GLY A 318 16.98 -22.76 11.04
C GLY A 318 16.38 -23.57 9.89
N TRP A 319 17.25 -23.99 8.95
CA TRP A 319 16.86 -24.76 7.76
C TRP A 319 16.01 -25.99 8.11
N ASP A 320 16.53 -26.85 9.00
CA ASP A 320 15.88 -28.12 9.34
C ASP A 320 14.51 -27.93 9.99
N THR A 321 14.39 -26.96 10.90
CA THR A 321 13.13 -26.63 11.59
C THR A 321 12.06 -26.17 10.61
N ILE A 322 12.42 -25.30 9.66
CA ILE A 322 11.48 -24.83 8.65
C ILE A 322 11.13 -25.94 7.65
N VAL A 323 12.09 -26.81 7.29
CA VAL A 323 11.84 -28.00 6.45
C VAL A 323 10.88 -28.97 7.13
N GLU A 324 11.07 -29.26 8.41
CA GLU A 324 10.17 -30.12 9.19
C GLU A 324 8.75 -29.55 9.18
N ARG A 325 8.60 -28.25 9.41
CA ARG A 325 7.29 -27.60 9.35
C ARG A 325 6.68 -27.69 7.95
N LEU A 326 7.46 -27.40 6.91
CA LEU A 326 7.01 -27.41 5.52
C LEU A 326 6.44 -28.78 5.10
N ARG A 327 6.95 -29.89 5.65
CA ARG A 327 6.42 -31.25 5.41
C ARG A 327 4.96 -31.42 5.88
N THR A 328 4.53 -30.63 6.85
CA THR A 328 3.18 -30.71 7.45
C THR A 328 2.21 -29.66 6.93
N GLU A 329 2.71 -28.63 6.24
CA GLU A 329 1.89 -27.55 5.68
C GLU A 329 1.23 -27.99 4.38
N LYS A 330 -0.09 -27.79 4.28
CA LYS A 330 -0.90 -28.20 3.11
C LYS A 330 -1.46 -27.00 2.35
N ASP A 331 -1.54 -25.82 2.97
CA ASP A 331 -1.97 -24.58 2.33
C ASP A 331 -0.84 -24.01 1.46
N ASP A 332 -1.09 -23.76 0.17
CA ASP A 332 -0.07 -23.26 -0.77
C ASP A 332 0.50 -21.89 -0.35
N LEU A 333 -0.34 -21.00 0.18
CA LEU A 333 0.11 -19.71 0.68
C LEU A 333 0.96 -19.86 1.96
N GLY A 334 0.62 -20.80 2.84
CA GLY A 334 1.44 -21.18 3.99
C GLY A 334 2.80 -21.76 3.56
N MET A 335 2.80 -22.70 2.62
CA MET A 335 4.03 -23.29 2.05
C MET A 335 4.92 -22.23 1.42
N ALA A 336 4.34 -21.32 0.62
CA ALA A 336 5.08 -20.23 -0.01
C ALA A 336 5.82 -19.34 1.00
N ARG A 337 5.23 -19.07 2.18
CA ARG A 337 5.88 -18.30 3.25
C ARG A 337 7.07 -19.05 3.86
N LEU A 338 6.90 -20.33 4.15
CA LEU A 338 7.98 -21.17 4.69
C LEU A 338 9.11 -21.36 3.67
N VAL A 339 8.77 -21.57 2.39
CA VAL A 339 9.73 -21.60 1.30
C VAL A 339 10.49 -20.28 1.20
N ALA A 340 9.79 -19.14 1.24
CA ALA A 340 10.47 -17.83 1.24
C ALA A 340 11.41 -17.67 2.44
N ALA A 341 11.10 -18.27 3.60
CA ALA A 341 12.00 -18.28 4.76
C ALA A 341 13.26 -19.13 4.48
N LEU A 342 13.09 -20.35 3.95
CA LEU A 342 14.22 -21.20 3.51
C LEU A 342 15.07 -20.51 2.45
N CYS A 343 14.46 -19.76 1.53
CA CYS A 343 15.16 -18.98 0.53
C CYS A 343 16.09 -17.92 1.17
N LEU A 344 15.64 -17.25 2.23
CA LEU A 344 16.46 -16.29 2.98
C LEU A 344 17.58 -16.97 3.76
N ILE A 345 17.33 -18.16 4.32
CA ILE A 345 18.35 -18.96 5.01
C ILE A 345 19.43 -19.41 4.01
N ALA A 346 19.03 -19.95 2.86
CA ALA A 346 19.94 -20.35 1.79
C ALA A 346 20.79 -19.17 1.30
N LYS A 347 20.18 -17.97 1.13
CA LYS A 347 20.88 -16.73 0.74
C LYS A 347 22.04 -16.37 1.66
N ARG A 348 21.89 -16.64 2.95
CA ARG A 348 22.89 -16.30 3.97
C ARG A 348 24.00 -17.34 4.05
N ASP A 349 23.67 -18.61 3.81
CA ASP A 349 24.63 -19.70 3.79
C ASP A 349 25.25 -19.91 2.40
N LYS A 350 26.32 -19.15 2.11
CA LYS A 350 27.04 -19.24 0.84
C LYS A 350 27.69 -20.61 0.60
N VAL A 351 27.95 -21.41 1.65
CA VAL A 351 28.64 -22.70 1.53
C VAL A 351 27.67 -23.78 1.02
N THR A 352 26.46 -23.82 1.58
CA THR A 352 25.45 -24.84 1.24
C THR A 352 24.37 -24.34 0.28
N MET A 353 24.41 -23.07 -0.14
CA MET A 353 23.46 -22.45 -1.08
C MET A 353 23.07 -23.39 -2.24
N LYS A 354 24.06 -24.00 -2.91
CA LYS A 354 23.79 -24.87 -4.08
C LYS A 354 22.96 -26.10 -3.73
N SER A 355 23.25 -26.77 -2.61
CA SER A 355 22.47 -27.95 -2.19
C SER A 355 21.07 -27.56 -1.72
N HIS A 356 20.94 -26.43 -1.00
CA HIS A 356 19.67 -25.87 -0.56
C HIS A 356 18.77 -25.47 -1.74
N LEU A 357 19.32 -24.79 -2.76
CA LEU A 357 18.59 -24.44 -3.98
C LEU A 357 18.06 -25.67 -4.69
N ARG A 358 18.90 -26.70 -4.86
CA ARG A 358 18.50 -27.97 -5.47
C ARG A 358 17.35 -28.64 -4.72
N TRP A 359 17.40 -28.62 -3.39
CA TRP A 359 16.33 -29.16 -2.55
C TRP A 359 15.02 -28.38 -2.71
N LEU A 360 15.05 -27.04 -2.62
CA LEU A 360 13.87 -26.17 -2.76
C LEU A 360 13.19 -26.35 -4.12
N ARG A 361 14.01 -26.45 -5.16
CA ARG A 361 13.58 -26.71 -6.53
C ARG A 361 12.85 -28.04 -6.65
N ASN A 362 13.45 -29.12 -6.18
CA ASN A 362 12.83 -30.45 -6.19
C ASN A 362 11.54 -30.48 -5.37
N HIS A 363 11.49 -29.75 -4.25
CA HIS A 363 10.28 -29.64 -3.44
C HIS A 363 9.13 -28.96 -4.21
N ALA A 364 9.42 -27.89 -4.97
CA ALA A 364 8.41 -27.06 -5.62
C ALA A 364 7.78 -27.66 -6.90
N LYS A 365 8.41 -28.64 -7.55
CA LYS A 365 7.98 -29.19 -8.86
C LYS A 365 6.49 -29.56 -8.94
N ASN A 366 5.93 -30.09 -7.86
CA ASN A 366 4.55 -30.56 -7.78
C ASN A 366 3.72 -29.79 -6.75
N LYS A 367 4.06 -28.52 -6.51
CA LYS A 367 3.37 -27.65 -5.53
C LYS A 367 2.56 -26.56 -6.22
N GLY A 368 1.71 -25.90 -5.44
CA GLY A 368 0.87 -24.84 -5.94
C GLY A 368 1.65 -23.61 -6.44
N PRO A 369 0.98 -22.71 -7.17
CA PRO A 369 1.62 -21.59 -7.85
C PRO A 369 2.36 -20.64 -6.91
N ALA A 370 1.85 -20.38 -5.70
CA ALA A 370 2.51 -19.47 -4.76
C ALA A 370 3.84 -20.05 -4.25
N THR A 371 3.88 -21.36 -4.00
CA THR A 371 5.10 -22.06 -3.57
C THR A 371 6.16 -22.04 -4.69
N ARG A 372 5.72 -22.29 -5.94
CA ARG A 372 6.59 -22.21 -7.13
C ARG A 372 7.15 -20.80 -7.32
N ASP A 373 6.31 -19.77 -7.19
CA ASP A 373 6.70 -18.35 -7.28
C ASP A 373 7.80 -17.98 -6.28
N ALA A 374 7.68 -18.45 -5.03
CA ALA A 374 8.66 -18.17 -3.97
C ALA A 374 10.05 -18.76 -4.28
N VAL A 375 10.12 -19.96 -4.87
CA VAL A 375 11.40 -20.56 -5.31
C VAL A 375 11.96 -19.84 -6.54
N LEU A 376 11.10 -19.50 -7.51
CA LEU A 376 11.50 -18.75 -8.70
C LEU A 376 12.08 -17.38 -8.34
N ALA A 377 11.48 -16.66 -7.38
CA ALA A 377 11.98 -15.38 -6.88
C ALA A 377 13.42 -15.49 -6.35
N LEU A 378 13.71 -16.49 -5.52
CA LEU A 378 15.07 -16.74 -5.02
C LEU A 378 16.07 -16.95 -6.16
N HIS A 379 15.72 -17.78 -7.14
CA HIS A 379 16.62 -18.06 -8.26
C HIS A 379 16.85 -16.83 -9.13
N CYS A 380 15.84 -15.96 -9.29
CA CYS A 380 16.02 -14.67 -9.94
C CYS A 380 17.05 -13.81 -9.21
N ASP A 381 16.85 -13.62 -7.91
CA ASP A 381 17.75 -12.78 -7.11
C ASP A 381 19.18 -13.35 -7.08
N VAL A 382 19.36 -14.67 -6.97
CA VAL A 382 20.69 -15.29 -6.96
C VAL A 382 21.33 -15.22 -8.35
N SER A 383 20.56 -15.36 -9.43
CA SER A 383 21.07 -15.26 -10.80
C SER A 383 21.64 -13.88 -11.16
N GLU A 384 21.16 -12.82 -10.52
CA GLU A 384 21.74 -11.46 -10.64
C GLU A 384 23.14 -11.38 -10.03
N THR A 385 23.43 -12.21 -9.03
CA THR A 385 24.68 -12.16 -8.25
C THR A 385 25.69 -13.25 -8.63
N ASP A 386 25.22 -14.41 -9.11
CA ASP A 386 26.05 -15.55 -9.52
C ASP A 386 25.40 -16.25 -10.74
N PRO A 387 25.87 -15.93 -11.97
CA PRO A 387 25.38 -16.56 -13.20
C PRO A 387 25.55 -18.09 -13.19
N GLY A 388 26.58 -18.64 -12.52
CA GLY A 388 26.83 -20.07 -12.50
C GLY A 388 25.72 -20.87 -11.81
N ILE A 389 25.14 -20.31 -10.74
CA ILE A 389 23.99 -20.87 -10.03
C ILE A 389 22.71 -20.74 -10.87
N ALA A 390 22.56 -19.63 -11.60
CA ALA A 390 21.45 -19.46 -12.52
C ALA A 390 21.41 -20.61 -13.52
N VAL A 391 22.57 -20.99 -14.06
CA VAL A 391 22.62 -22.00 -15.12
C VAL A 391 22.35 -23.43 -14.68
N GLU A 392 22.71 -23.82 -13.45
CA GLU A 392 22.37 -25.15 -12.94
C GLU A 392 20.84 -25.35 -12.74
N ALA A 393 20.05 -24.27 -12.77
CA ALA A 393 18.63 -24.29 -12.45
C ALA A 393 17.70 -24.00 -13.63
N ILE A 394 18.18 -23.63 -14.82
CA ILE A 394 17.31 -23.02 -15.84
C ILE A 394 16.28 -23.99 -16.37
N ASP A 395 16.63 -25.21 -16.76
CA ASP A 395 15.65 -26.18 -17.27
C ASP A 395 14.55 -26.47 -16.25
N ASP A 396 14.91 -26.49 -14.97
CA ASP A 396 13.97 -26.66 -13.87
C ASP A 396 13.16 -25.38 -13.57
N LEU A 397 13.70 -24.19 -13.78
CA LEU A 397 12.97 -22.91 -13.70
C LEU A 397 11.97 -22.81 -14.86
N PHE A 398 12.31 -23.34 -16.04
CA PHE A 398 11.39 -23.55 -17.14
C PHE A 398 10.31 -24.56 -16.73
N ASP A 399 10.66 -25.75 -16.24
CA ASP A 399 9.66 -26.71 -15.75
C ASP A 399 8.73 -26.08 -14.70
N LEU A 400 9.29 -25.29 -13.77
CA LEU A 400 8.55 -24.58 -12.73
C LEU A 400 7.75 -23.38 -13.23
N ALA A 401 8.05 -22.78 -14.37
CA ALA A 401 7.26 -21.69 -14.94
C ALA A 401 6.18 -22.21 -15.88
N PHE A 402 6.46 -23.33 -16.56
CA PHE A 402 5.61 -23.91 -17.61
C PHE A 402 4.72 -25.07 -17.15
N ALA A 403 4.92 -25.62 -15.95
CA ALA A 403 4.05 -26.69 -15.42
C ALA A 403 2.59 -26.23 -15.24
N GLU A 404 1.65 -27.07 -15.68
CA GLU A 404 0.21 -26.78 -15.70
C GLU A 404 -0.44 -26.78 -14.30
N PRO A 405 -1.39 -25.86 -14.03
CA PRO A 405 -1.74 -24.71 -14.86
C PRO A 405 -0.61 -23.67 -14.89
N THR A 406 -0.23 -23.24 -16.09
CA THR A 406 0.84 -22.28 -16.31
C THR A 406 0.40 -20.89 -15.86
N ASP A 407 1.11 -20.29 -14.89
CA ASP A 407 0.87 -18.93 -14.43
C ASP A 407 1.78 -17.94 -15.19
N GLY A 408 1.15 -16.98 -15.87
CA GLY A 408 1.89 -15.97 -16.62
C GLY A 408 2.74 -15.02 -15.76
N GLY A 409 2.46 -14.87 -14.47
CA GLY A 409 3.34 -14.16 -13.55
C GLY A 409 4.67 -14.88 -13.32
N LEU A 410 4.66 -16.22 -13.32
CA LEU A 410 5.89 -17.04 -13.21
C LEU A 410 6.76 -16.89 -14.48
N ILE A 411 6.12 -16.85 -15.65
CA ILE A 411 6.77 -16.66 -16.96
C ILE A 411 7.49 -15.30 -17.01
N GLU A 412 6.89 -14.24 -16.47
CA GLU A 412 7.49 -12.90 -16.45
C GLU A 412 8.76 -12.85 -15.59
N ARG A 413 8.80 -13.57 -14.46
CA ARG A 413 9.98 -13.60 -13.58
C ARG A 413 11.21 -14.25 -14.22
N LEU A 414 11.02 -15.20 -15.14
CA LEU A 414 12.12 -15.84 -15.87
C LEU A 414 12.93 -14.87 -16.76
N GLN A 415 12.39 -13.71 -17.12
CA GLN A 415 13.05 -12.78 -18.03
C GLN A 415 14.36 -12.22 -17.44
N GLY A 416 14.39 -11.92 -16.14
CA GLY A 416 15.57 -11.40 -15.44
C GLY A 416 16.77 -12.36 -15.52
N PRO A 417 16.65 -13.60 -15.01
CA PRO A 417 17.71 -14.61 -15.12
C PRO A 417 18.25 -14.79 -16.53
N MET A 418 17.37 -14.92 -17.52
CA MET A 418 17.77 -15.12 -18.90
C MET A 418 18.49 -13.90 -19.49
N PHE A 419 18.08 -12.67 -19.10
CA PHE A 419 18.76 -11.47 -19.54
C PHE A 419 20.14 -11.30 -18.90
N ASN A 420 20.32 -11.70 -17.64
CA ASN A 420 21.62 -11.65 -16.98
C ASN A 420 22.62 -12.60 -17.64
N LEU A 421 22.18 -13.81 -18.00
CA LEU A 421 23.02 -14.77 -18.73
C LEU A 421 23.36 -14.30 -20.13
N TYR A 422 22.41 -13.65 -20.79
CA TYR A 422 22.68 -12.93 -22.03
C TYR A 422 23.77 -11.88 -21.80
N GLN A 423 23.66 -11.00 -20.79
CA GLN A 423 24.69 -9.99 -20.51
C GLN A 423 26.05 -10.60 -20.19
N ALA A 424 26.10 -11.73 -19.48
CA ALA A 424 27.32 -12.44 -19.11
C ALA A 424 28.00 -13.18 -20.28
N HIS A 425 27.43 -13.15 -21.49
CA HIS A 425 27.91 -13.88 -22.66
C HIS A 425 28.01 -15.41 -22.43
N ASP A 426 27.11 -15.98 -21.63
CA ASP A 426 27.13 -17.40 -21.33
C ASP A 426 26.82 -18.23 -22.60
N SER A 427 27.64 -19.25 -22.87
CA SER A 427 27.53 -20.09 -24.07
C SER A 427 26.24 -20.91 -24.11
N ARG A 428 25.60 -21.13 -22.96
CA ARG A 428 24.37 -21.92 -22.82
C ARG A 428 23.11 -21.16 -23.24
N MET A 429 23.21 -19.86 -23.53
CA MET A 429 22.08 -19.03 -23.98
C MET A 429 21.38 -19.57 -25.24
N VAL A 430 22.12 -20.26 -26.12
CA VAL A 430 21.57 -20.88 -27.32
C VAL A 430 20.59 -22.01 -26.96
N ALA A 431 21.01 -22.90 -26.04
CA ALA A 431 20.17 -23.99 -25.56
C ALA A 431 18.90 -23.48 -24.87
N LEU A 432 18.97 -22.34 -24.17
CA LEU A 432 17.81 -21.76 -23.50
C LEU A 432 16.75 -21.21 -24.44
N ALA A 433 17.17 -20.65 -25.58
CA ALA A 433 16.22 -20.22 -26.60
C ALA A 433 15.52 -21.42 -27.24
N GLU A 434 16.22 -22.54 -27.41
CA GLU A 434 15.62 -23.79 -27.86
C GLU A 434 14.63 -24.35 -26.84
N THR A 435 15.02 -24.43 -25.56
CA THR A 435 14.14 -24.87 -24.46
C THR A 435 12.89 -23.99 -24.37
N LEU A 436 13.03 -22.66 -24.52
CA LEU A 436 11.87 -21.76 -24.55
C LEU A 436 10.90 -22.09 -25.67
N VAL A 437 11.39 -22.39 -26.87
CA VAL A 437 10.55 -22.78 -28.01
C VAL A 437 9.87 -24.12 -27.73
N ASP A 438 10.64 -25.13 -27.31
CA ASP A 438 10.15 -26.49 -27.13
C ASP A 438 9.09 -26.58 -26.02
N ARG A 439 9.27 -25.85 -24.92
CA ARG A 439 8.32 -25.80 -23.81
C ARG A 439 7.12 -24.88 -24.07
N SER A 440 7.23 -23.93 -24.98
CA SER A 440 6.13 -23.04 -25.38
C SER A 440 5.18 -23.66 -26.41
N ALA A 441 5.68 -24.62 -27.19
CA ALA A 441 4.94 -25.26 -28.26
C ALA A 441 3.66 -26.00 -27.80
N PRO A 442 3.67 -26.80 -26.70
CA PRO A 442 2.49 -27.55 -26.27
C PRO A 442 1.49 -26.73 -25.44
N LEU A 443 1.77 -25.45 -25.13
CA LEU A 443 0.91 -24.63 -24.27
C LEU A 443 -0.40 -24.26 -24.97
N SER A 444 -1.43 -23.97 -24.17
CA SER A 444 -2.67 -23.36 -24.69
C SER A 444 -2.37 -22.06 -25.45
N GLN A 445 -3.22 -21.73 -26.44
CA GLN A 445 -3.04 -20.55 -27.28
C GLN A 445 -2.86 -19.26 -26.47
N GLN A 446 -3.66 -19.06 -25.41
CA GLN A 446 -3.60 -17.87 -24.55
C GLN A 446 -2.28 -17.78 -23.79
N THR A 447 -1.79 -18.90 -23.24
CA THR A 447 -0.52 -18.95 -22.51
C THR A 447 0.65 -18.75 -23.47
N CYS A 448 0.64 -19.44 -24.63
CA CYS A 448 1.64 -19.26 -25.68
C CYS A 448 1.72 -17.80 -26.14
N HIS A 449 0.58 -17.12 -26.31
CA HIS A 449 0.52 -15.70 -26.64
C HIS A 449 1.23 -14.82 -25.60
N ARG A 450 1.03 -15.10 -24.30
CA ARG A 450 1.66 -14.34 -23.21
C ARG A 450 3.17 -14.56 -23.19
N VAL A 451 3.62 -15.81 -23.28
CA VAL A 451 5.04 -16.17 -23.34
C VAL A 451 5.75 -15.47 -24.50
N CYS A 452 5.16 -15.56 -25.70
CA CYS A 452 5.69 -14.87 -26.89
C CYS A 452 5.77 -13.36 -26.68
N GLY A 453 4.78 -12.75 -26.00
CA GLY A 453 4.78 -11.33 -25.67
C GLY A 453 5.92 -10.95 -24.72
N THR A 454 6.10 -11.72 -23.65
CA THR A 454 7.12 -11.51 -22.60
C THR A 454 8.54 -11.63 -23.17
N PHE A 455 8.83 -12.70 -23.91
CA PHE A 455 10.21 -13.00 -24.33
C PHE A 455 10.62 -12.41 -25.68
N LYS A 456 9.70 -11.85 -26.48
CA LYS A 456 9.98 -11.41 -27.86
C LYS A 456 11.29 -10.64 -28.04
N ARG A 457 11.54 -9.64 -27.17
CA ARG A 457 12.72 -8.78 -27.25
C ARG A 457 13.99 -9.52 -26.85
N LEU A 458 13.93 -10.25 -25.73
CA LEU A 458 15.06 -11.01 -25.20
C LEU A 458 15.45 -12.14 -26.15
N PHE A 459 14.47 -12.92 -26.62
CA PHE A 459 14.68 -13.99 -27.59
C PHE A 459 15.39 -13.50 -28.83
N ARG A 460 14.97 -12.36 -29.37
CA ARG A 460 15.65 -11.74 -30.52
C ARG A 460 17.12 -11.43 -30.23
N LEU A 461 17.42 -10.82 -29.09
CA LEU A 461 18.80 -10.52 -28.71
C LEU A 461 19.65 -11.79 -28.62
N ILE A 462 19.07 -12.86 -28.08
CA ILE A 462 19.73 -14.18 -27.99
C ILE A 462 20.05 -14.72 -29.39
N VAL A 463 19.09 -14.64 -30.32
CA VAL A 463 19.26 -15.11 -31.71
C VAL A 463 20.34 -14.33 -32.47
N GLU A 464 20.48 -13.02 -32.22
CA GLU A 464 21.54 -12.19 -32.81
C GLU A 464 22.96 -12.73 -32.46
N ARG A 465 23.10 -13.46 -31.34
CA ARG A 465 24.39 -14.05 -30.90
C ARG A 465 24.59 -15.51 -31.28
N MET A 466 23.56 -16.18 -31.77
CA MET A 466 23.69 -17.56 -32.24
C MET A 466 24.56 -17.62 -33.50
N ASP A 467 25.25 -18.74 -33.69
CA ASP A 467 25.89 -19.03 -34.98
C ASP A 467 24.84 -19.36 -36.06
N GLN A 468 25.29 -19.50 -37.30
CA GLN A 468 24.41 -19.78 -38.44
C GLN A 468 23.72 -21.14 -38.31
N THR A 469 24.38 -22.13 -37.71
CA THR A 469 23.86 -23.50 -37.54
C THR A 469 22.67 -23.53 -36.57
N ALA A 470 22.81 -22.92 -35.39
CA ALA A 470 21.75 -22.83 -34.39
C ALA A 470 20.55 -22.02 -34.89
N ARG A 471 20.78 -20.92 -35.60
CA ARG A 471 19.70 -20.14 -36.25
C ARG A 471 18.92 -20.99 -37.26
N HIS A 472 19.61 -21.84 -38.02
CA HIS A 472 18.98 -22.74 -38.97
C HIS A 472 18.17 -23.85 -38.29
N GLN A 473 18.65 -24.40 -37.18
CA GLN A 473 17.92 -25.37 -36.39
C GLN A 473 16.62 -24.77 -35.83
N LEU A 474 16.66 -23.55 -35.27
CA LEU A 474 15.46 -22.85 -34.83
C LEU A 474 14.43 -22.62 -35.95
N LEU A 475 14.87 -22.19 -37.14
CA LEU A 475 13.98 -22.00 -38.29
C LEU A 475 13.29 -23.30 -38.72
N SER A 476 13.99 -24.44 -38.65
CA SER A 476 13.40 -25.73 -38.99
C SER A 476 12.31 -26.20 -38.03
N LYS A 477 12.23 -25.63 -36.82
CA LYS A 477 11.16 -25.89 -35.86
C LYS A 477 9.88 -25.09 -36.15
N VAL A 478 9.91 -24.06 -36.99
CA VAL A 478 8.73 -23.20 -37.26
C VAL A 478 7.51 -23.95 -37.82
N PRO A 479 7.67 -24.88 -38.79
CA PRO A 479 6.58 -25.74 -39.25
C PRO A 479 5.97 -26.53 -38.08
N GLY A 480 4.65 -26.41 -37.90
CA GLY A 480 3.91 -27.07 -36.81
C GLY A 480 3.85 -26.32 -35.47
N LEU A 481 4.50 -25.16 -35.31
CA LEU A 481 4.35 -24.33 -34.11
C LEU A 481 3.12 -23.42 -34.17
N HIS A 482 2.65 -23.03 -32.99
CA HIS A 482 1.66 -21.97 -32.87
C HIS A 482 2.15 -20.66 -33.53
N ARG A 483 1.28 -20.00 -34.30
CA ARG A 483 1.62 -18.86 -35.17
C ARG A 483 2.45 -17.75 -34.53
N ARG A 484 2.16 -17.37 -33.28
CA ARG A 484 2.91 -16.32 -32.58
C ARG A 484 4.34 -16.74 -32.20
N LEU A 485 4.53 -18.01 -31.89
CA LEU A 485 5.84 -18.57 -31.55
C LEU A 485 6.70 -18.67 -32.82
N GLY A 486 6.12 -19.18 -33.92
CA GLY A 486 6.77 -19.17 -35.24
C GLY A 486 7.17 -17.76 -35.69
N ARG A 487 6.29 -16.77 -35.48
CA ARG A 487 6.58 -15.36 -35.77
C ARG A 487 7.75 -14.82 -34.95
N MET A 488 7.86 -15.16 -33.67
CA MET A 488 8.96 -14.73 -32.80
C MET A 488 10.32 -15.27 -33.31
N ILE A 489 10.35 -16.53 -33.76
CA ILE A 489 11.54 -17.16 -34.34
C ILE A 489 11.95 -16.46 -35.64
N VAL A 490 11.01 -16.30 -36.57
CA VAL A 490 11.25 -15.65 -37.87
C VAL A 490 11.77 -14.23 -37.68
N GLU A 491 11.11 -13.41 -36.85
CA GLU A 491 11.53 -12.02 -36.62
C GLU A 491 12.91 -11.94 -35.92
N GLY A 492 13.25 -12.91 -35.07
CA GLY A 492 14.55 -13.00 -34.41
C GLY A 492 15.68 -13.30 -35.40
N VAL A 493 15.53 -14.38 -36.18
CA VAL A 493 16.57 -14.84 -37.12
C VAL A 493 16.74 -13.86 -38.29
N ALA A 494 15.65 -13.26 -38.74
CA ALA A 494 15.67 -12.29 -39.83
C ALA A 494 16.58 -11.09 -39.53
N ARG A 495 16.51 -10.57 -38.31
CA ARG A 495 17.32 -9.41 -37.89
C ARG A 495 18.77 -9.75 -37.58
N ALA A 496 19.09 -11.02 -37.36
CA ALA A 496 20.45 -11.48 -37.11
C ALA A 496 21.30 -11.61 -38.40
N GLY A 497 20.73 -11.28 -39.58
CA GLY A 497 21.46 -11.22 -40.85
C GLY A 497 21.73 -12.58 -41.49
N ALA A 498 20.84 -13.57 -41.33
CA ALA A 498 21.04 -14.88 -41.90
C ALA A 498 20.88 -14.87 -43.45
N GLU A 499 22.00 -15.00 -44.17
CA GLU A 499 22.00 -15.41 -45.57
C GLU A 499 21.28 -16.77 -45.68
N ASN A 500 20.32 -16.90 -46.62
CA ASN A 500 19.36 -18.01 -46.81
C ASN A 500 18.01 -17.95 -46.05
N LEU A 501 17.69 -16.84 -45.37
CA LEU A 501 16.38 -16.65 -44.74
C LEU A 501 15.21 -16.78 -45.76
N ALA A 502 15.36 -16.25 -46.97
CA ALA A 502 14.32 -16.27 -48.00
C ALA A 502 13.95 -17.69 -48.46
N VAL A 503 14.93 -18.58 -48.63
CA VAL A 503 14.73 -19.98 -49.04
C VAL A 503 13.99 -20.77 -47.94
N LYS A 504 14.26 -20.46 -46.67
CA LYS A 504 13.64 -21.15 -45.53
C LYS A 504 12.26 -20.61 -45.18
N LEU A 505 12.03 -19.31 -45.39
CA LEU A 505 10.69 -18.72 -45.34
C LEU A 505 9.78 -19.27 -46.44
N LYS A 506 10.35 -19.58 -47.62
CA LYS A 506 9.65 -20.30 -48.70
C LYS A 506 9.26 -21.72 -48.29
N ALA A 507 10.15 -22.48 -47.64
CA ALA A 507 9.83 -23.82 -47.12
C ALA A 507 8.76 -23.80 -46.01
N ILE A 508 8.73 -22.75 -45.18
CA ILE A 508 7.66 -22.56 -44.18
C ILE A 508 6.32 -22.24 -44.87
N ALA A 509 6.33 -21.45 -45.96
CA ALA A 509 5.13 -21.12 -46.74
C ALA A 509 4.51 -22.32 -47.47
N GLU A 510 5.27 -23.39 -47.67
CA GLU A 510 4.84 -24.62 -48.35
C GLU A 510 4.18 -25.65 -47.39
N ASP A 511 4.12 -25.38 -46.08
CA ASP A 511 3.40 -26.21 -45.09
C ASP A 511 1.92 -25.77 -44.95
N PRO A 512 0.94 -26.65 -45.24
CA PRO A 512 -0.49 -26.32 -45.32
C PRO A 512 -1.15 -25.87 -44.00
N LYS A 513 -0.46 -25.98 -42.85
CA LYS A 513 -0.97 -25.50 -41.54
C LYS A 513 -0.42 -24.15 -41.10
N SER A 514 0.43 -23.50 -41.90
CA SER A 514 0.97 -22.18 -41.57
C SER A 514 0.16 -21.07 -42.27
N ASP A 515 -0.57 -20.28 -41.48
CA ASP A 515 -1.39 -19.17 -41.98
C ASP A 515 -0.61 -18.25 -42.95
N GLN A 516 -1.30 -17.78 -44.00
CA GLN A 516 -0.88 -16.71 -44.95
C GLN A 516 -0.20 -15.50 -44.29
N GLU A 517 -0.40 -15.28 -43.00
CA GLU A 517 0.20 -14.17 -42.26
C GLU A 517 1.69 -14.34 -41.95
N ILE A 518 2.21 -15.56 -41.80
CA ILE A 518 3.66 -15.82 -41.68
C ILE A 518 4.35 -15.49 -43.01
N VAL A 519 3.73 -15.87 -44.12
CA VAL A 519 4.14 -15.51 -45.49
C VAL A 519 4.09 -13.99 -45.68
N ALA A 520 3.04 -13.31 -45.23
CA ALA A 520 2.93 -11.85 -45.31
C ALA A 520 3.92 -11.10 -44.39
N LEU A 521 4.32 -11.68 -43.25
CA LEU A 521 5.32 -11.10 -42.34
C LEU A 521 6.75 -11.29 -42.86
N ALA A 522 7.05 -12.46 -43.39
CA ALA A 522 8.24 -12.74 -44.19
C ALA A 522 8.36 -11.74 -45.34
N GLY A 523 7.29 -11.56 -46.12
CA GLY A 523 7.21 -10.59 -47.21
C GLY A 523 7.43 -9.15 -46.76
N ARG A 524 6.82 -8.73 -45.63
CA ARG A 524 7.01 -7.37 -45.07
C ARG A 524 8.43 -7.11 -44.57
N PHE A 525 9.10 -8.10 -44.01
CA PHE A 525 10.51 -7.98 -43.61
C PHE A 525 11.42 -7.84 -44.83
N LEU A 526 11.24 -8.71 -45.84
CA LEU A 526 11.96 -8.65 -47.11
C LEU A 526 11.77 -7.29 -47.79
N HIS A 527 10.54 -6.75 -47.82
CA HIS A 527 10.28 -5.42 -48.39
C HIS A 527 10.98 -4.27 -47.64
N ARG A 528 11.27 -4.44 -46.34
CA ARG A 528 11.96 -3.44 -45.50
C ARG A 528 13.47 -3.45 -45.70
N GLU A 529 14.10 -4.61 -45.89
CA GLU A 529 15.52 -4.73 -46.24
C GLU A 529 15.81 -4.38 -47.71
N LEU A 530 14.87 -4.67 -48.63
CA LEU A 530 14.98 -4.37 -50.06
C LEU A 530 14.94 -2.87 -50.41
N ARG A 531 14.77 -1.97 -49.43
CA ARG A 531 14.90 -0.50 -49.66
C ARG A 531 16.34 -0.02 -49.85
N VAL A 532 17.35 -0.89 -49.67
CA VAL A 532 18.75 -0.59 -50.00
C VAL A 532 19.16 -1.40 -51.24
N SER A 533 18.86 -0.84 -52.42
CA SER A 533 19.45 -1.13 -53.75
C SER A 533 19.73 -2.61 -54.14
N GLY A 534 18.81 -3.54 -53.88
CA GLY A 534 19.03 -4.98 -54.10
C GLY A 534 18.15 -5.68 -55.16
N LEU A 535 17.38 -4.95 -55.97
CA LEU A 535 16.31 -5.51 -56.84
C LEU A 535 16.77 -6.49 -57.94
N LYS A 536 18.08 -6.70 -58.16
CA LYS A 536 18.60 -7.62 -59.20
C LYS A 536 18.83 -9.07 -58.72
N ARG A 537 18.67 -9.39 -57.43
CA ARG A 537 19.12 -10.69 -56.89
C ARG A 537 18.06 -11.77 -56.68
N TRP A 538 16.75 -11.50 -56.74
CA TRP A 538 15.72 -12.47 -56.32
C TRP A 538 14.37 -12.36 -57.08
N PRO A 539 14.27 -12.89 -58.32
CA PRO A 539 13.06 -12.83 -59.15
C PRO A 539 11.88 -13.67 -58.63
N GLU A 540 12.14 -14.81 -57.97
CA GLU A 540 11.10 -15.77 -57.58
C GLU A 540 10.18 -15.25 -56.45
N LEU A 541 10.64 -14.23 -55.71
CA LEU A 541 9.86 -13.57 -54.65
C LEU A 541 8.77 -12.65 -55.19
N TYR A 542 8.95 -12.09 -56.39
CA TYR A 542 7.95 -11.23 -57.05
C TYR A 542 6.70 -12.05 -57.43
N GLU A 543 6.91 -13.30 -57.87
CA GLU A 543 5.81 -14.21 -58.23
C GLU A 543 4.96 -14.64 -57.03
N LEU A 544 5.57 -14.77 -55.85
CA LEU A 544 4.87 -15.12 -54.61
C LEU A 544 3.99 -13.98 -54.10
N THR A 545 4.41 -12.72 -54.25
CA THR A 545 3.61 -11.53 -53.91
C THR A 545 2.59 -11.12 -54.98
N ALA A 546 2.71 -11.63 -56.20
CA ALA A 546 1.79 -11.33 -57.29
C ALA A 546 0.62 -12.33 -57.40
N LYS A 547 0.71 -13.49 -56.72
CA LYS A 547 -0.30 -14.57 -56.74
C LYS A 547 -1.27 -14.54 -55.55
N HIS A 548 -1.07 -13.62 -54.60
CA HIS A 548 -1.94 -13.32 -53.47
C HIS A 548 -2.09 -11.81 -53.35
#